data_AF-A0A9P6RME8-F1
#
_entry.id   AF-A0A9P6RME8-F1
#
_cell.length_a   1.000
_cell.length_b   1.000
_cell.length_c   1.000
_cell.angle_alpha   90.00
_cell.angle_beta   90.00
_cell.angle_gamma   90.00
#
_symmetry.space_group_name_H-M   'P 1'
#
loop_
_entity.id
_entity.type
_entity.pdbx_description
1 polymer ?
#
loop_
_entity_poly.entity_id
_entity_poly.type
_entity_poly.pdbx_seq_one_letter_code
_entity_poly.pdbx_strand_id
1 'polypeptide(L)'
;MGGDYGPSVTVPAALSFLRAHDDLELLLVGLEDSIRAQLKKCKALNEPRLSVYAATEVVAMDDSIEVALRKKKNSSMRVALSLIKEGHAQACVSAGNTGALMAVSRYMLKTLAGIERPAIAAVMPNQYGYTTMLDLGANVDCEPHHLLSFAEMGHALVAAVEGKERPTIGLLNIGEETIKGNGAIKRAGELLRASTLNFYGNVEGNDIYKGTTDVIVCDGFAERLERAIEENTLGRDERIVSTDHQANQAADQFIRSGTYRTVLVVGAETFSRLLDFNDRSTCVLFGDGAGAVVLRASEEPGILASVLHADGGHADILCVPGRVNAGVIAGNAFLHMDGRAVLKLAVNVLEKVALEALAKAQLSPADLDWLIPHQANIRIMQGTCRKLGLPFERMVVTVDQHGNTSAASIPLALDQAVRDGRIKRGQHILIEGVGGGFTWGASVIRF
;
A
#
# COMPACT_ATOMS: atom_id res chain seq x y z
N MET A 1 12.06 9.88 20.35
CA MET A 1 12.52 11.13 19.69
C MET A 1 12.26 11.14 18.19
N GLY A 2 12.49 10.03 17.48
CA GLY A 2 12.21 9.95 16.04
C GLY A 2 10.73 10.11 15.68
N GLY A 3 10.48 10.43 14.41
CA GLY A 3 9.17 10.76 13.85
C GLY A 3 8.91 12.26 13.82
N ASP A 4 8.08 12.71 12.88
CA ASP A 4 7.86 14.14 12.58
C ASP A 4 7.40 14.96 13.80
N TYR A 5 6.63 14.35 14.69
CA TYR A 5 6.06 14.99 15.88
C TYR A 5 6.78 14.60 17.19
N GLY A 6 7.75 13.67 17.12
CA GLY A 6 8.57 13.23 18.24
C GLY A 6 7.78 12.90 19.54
N PRO A 7 8.30 13.29 20.73
CA PRO A 7 7.70 12.95 22.02
C PRO A 7 6.24 13.38 22.21
N SER A 8 5.76 14.38 21.47
CA SER A 8 4.38 14.88 21.61
C SER A 8 3.33 13.85 21.19
N VAL A 9 3.68 12.91 20.30
CA VAL A 9 2.82 11.81 19.88
C VAL A 9 3.29 10.49 20.51
N THR A 10 4.60 10.26 20.58
CA THR A 10 5.13 8.99 21.12
C THR A 10 4.81 8.78 22.60
N VAL A 11 4.84 9.83 23.44
CA VAL A 11 4.58 9.68 24.88
C VAL A 11 3.10 9.32 25.15
N PRO A 12 2.10 10.03 24.59
CA PRO A 12 0.70 9.61 24.70
C PRO A 12 0.45 8.19 24.18
N ALA A 13 1.06 7.82 23.06
CA ALA A 13 0.93 6.47 22.48
C ALA A 13 1.51 5.40 23.42
N ALA A 14 2.71 5.61 23.97
CA ALA A 14 3.34 4.72 24.94
C ALA A 14 2.45 4.53 26.19
N LEU A 15 1.88 5.62 26.72
CA LEU A 15 0.96 5.55 27.86
C LEU A 15 -0.33 4.81 27.52
N SER A 16 -0.87 4.99 26.31
CA SER A 16 -2.04 4.26 25.85
C SER A 16 -1.75 2.75 25.74
N PHE A 17 -0.59 2.39 25.20
CA PHE A 17 -0.13 1.01 25.06
C PHE A 17 0.06 0.35 26.43
N LEU A 18 0.71 1.04 27.38
CA LEU A 18 0.93 0.57 28.74
C LEU A 18 -0.38 0.36 29.54
N ARG A 19 -1.46 1.08 29.18
CA ARG A 19 -2.79 0.85 29.78
C ARG A 19 -3.50 -0.37 29.20
N ALA A 20 -3.15 -0.78 27.99
CA ALA A 20 -3.76 -1.93 27.33
C ALA A 20 -3.06 -3.26 27.70
N HIS A 21 -1.82 -3.18 28.20
CA HIS A 21 -0.98 -4.34 28.47
C HIS A 21 -0.34 -4.23 29.85
N ASP A 22 -0.86 -5.03 30.80
CA ASP A 22 -0.49 -4.89 32.20
C ASP A 22 0.86 -5.53 32.57
N ASP A 23 1.34 -6.41 31.71
CA ASP A 23 2.55 -7.23 31.82
C ASP A 23 3.80 -6.57 31.22
N LEU A 24 3.69 -5.33 30.73
CA LEU A 24 4.77 -4.62 30.06
C LEU A 24 5.33 -3.46 30.90
N GLU A 25 6.63 -3.23 30.73
CA GLU A 25 7.34 -2.03 31.16
C GLU A 25 7.89 -1.31 29.93
N LEU A 26 7.90 0.03 29.95
CA LEU A 26 8.37 0.84 28.83
C LEU A 26 9.56 1.72 29.21
N LEU A 27 10.59 1.70 28.35
CA LEU A 27 11.76 2.56 28.46
C LEU A 27 11.69 3.67 27.40
N LEU A 28 11.44 4.91 27.83
CA LEU A 28 11.45 6.07 26.95
C LEU A 28 12.86 6.63 26.83
N VAL A 29 13.43 6.60 25.62
CA VAL A 29 14.81 7.03 25.36
C VAL A 29 14.85 8.33 24.56
N GLY A 30 15.56 9.34 25.07
CA GLY A 30 15.65 10.63 24.38
C GLY A 30 16.11 11.81 25.23
N LEU A 31 15.85 13.01 24.71
CA LEU A 31 16.10 14.25 25.44
C LEU A 31 15.19 14.28 26.67
N GLU A 32 15.79 14.18 27.86
CA GLU A 32 15.07 13.97 29.12
C GLU A 32 14.01 15.05 29.39
N ASP A 33 14.39 16.33 29.24
CA ASP A 33 13.49 17.47 29.43
C ASP A 33 12.27 17.40 28.51
N SER A 34 12.47 16.99 27.26
CA SER A 34 11.40 16.88 26.27
C SER A 34 10.42 15.77 26.63
N ILE A 35 10.92 14.62 27.07
CA ILE A 35 10.09 13.48 27.49
C ILE A 35 9.34 13.82 28.77
N ARG A 36 10.02 14.35 29.80
CA ARG A 36 9.41 14.72 31.08
C ARG A 36 8.36 15.83 30.92
N ALA A 37 8.58 16.80 30.04
CA ALA A 37 7.59 17.83 29.74
C ALA A 37 6.29 17.22 29.18
N GLN A 38 6.38 16.22 28.31
CA GLN A 38 5.19 15.53 27.77
C GLN A 38 4.53 14.62 28.80
N LEU A 39 5.30 13.86 29.59
CA LEU A 39 4.77 13.06 30.70
C LEU A 39 4.00 13.93 31.71
N LYS A 40 4.50 15.14 32.00
CA LYS A 40 3.80 16.12 32.85
C LYS A 40 2.45 16.53 32.27
N LYS A 41 2.38 16.83 30.97
CA LYS A 41 1.13 17.15 30.28
C LYS A 41 0.13 16.00 30.33
N CYS A 42 0.62 14.76 30.22
CA CYS A 42 -0.18 13.55 30.31
C CYS A 42 -0.48 13.10 31.76
N LYS A 43 -0.01 13.83 32.79
CA LYS A 43 -0.13 13.47 34.22
C LYS A 43 0.45 12.09 34.57
N ALA A 44 1.54 11.70 33.92
CA ALA A 44 2.15 10.37 34.02
C ALA A 44 3.64 10.42 34.44
N LEU A 45 4.07 11.47 35.14
CA LEU A 45 5.46 11.59 35.62
C LEU A 45 5.88 10.48 36.60
N ASN A 46 4.92 9.92 37.33
CA ASN A 46 5.14 8.92 38.37
C ASN A 46 4.59 7.55 37.99
N GLU A 47 4.43 7.25 36.69
CA GLU A 47 4.00 5.93 36.21
C GLU A 47 5.09 4.90 36.54
N PRO A 48 4.85 3.92 37.44
CA PRO A 48 5.89 3.02 37.92
C PRO A 48 6.42 2.06 36.84
N ARG A 49 5.61 1.73 35.82
CA ARG A 49 6.01 0.85 34.72
C ARG A 49 6.69 1.59 33.56
N LEU A 50 7.07 2.86 33.78
CA LEU A 50 7.70 3.70 32.78
C LEU A 50 9.00 4.30 33.31
N SER A 51 10.09 4.07 32.59
CA SER A 51 11.41 4.62 32.91
C SER A 51 11.90 5.54 31.79
N VAL A 52 12.60 6.62 32.13
CA VAL A 52 13.18 7.56 31.16
C VAL A 52 14.69 7.41 31.15
N TYR A 53 15.25 7.15 29.97
CA TYR A 53 16.69 7.07 29.73
C TYR A 53 17.14 8.27 28.91
N ALA A 54 18.05 9.04 29.48
CA ALA A 54 18.58 10.23 28.83
C ALA A 54 19.49 9.88 27.65
N ALA A 55 19.29 10.59 26.55
CA ALA A 55 20.21 10.66 25.42
C ALA A 55 20.43 12.14 25.09
N THR A 56 21.65 12.52 24.71
CA THR A 56 22.01 13.92 24.41
C THR A 56 21.87 14.26 22.93
N GLU A 57 21.73 13.25 22.06
CA GLU A 57 21.66 13.44 20.62
C GLU A 57 20.39 12.80 20.00
N VAL A 58 20.02 13.27 18.81
CA VAL A 58 18.93 12.70 18.02
C VAL A 58 19.41 12.54 16.57
N VAL A 59 19.16 11.37 15.98
CA VAL A 59 19.35 11.16 14.54
C VAL A 59 18.14 11.77 13.83
N ALA A 60 18.39 12.75 12.98
CA ALA A 60 17.39 13.44 12.16
C ALA A 60 17.03 12.60 10.92
N MET A 61 15.91 12.92 10.28
CA MET A 61 15.45 12.18 9.10
C MET A 61 16.38 12.33 7.89
N ASP A 62 17.06 13.47 7.79
CA ASP A 62 18.01 13.82 6.73
C ASP A 62 19.48 13.47 7.07
N ASP A 63 19.75 12.93 8.26
CA ASP A 63 21.10 12.45 8.59
C ASP A 63 21.49 11.28 7.70
N SER A 64 22.74 11.29 7.24
CA SER A 64 23.31 10.12 6.58
C SER A 64 23.54 8.98 7.58
N ILE A 65 23.52 7.74 7.07
CA ILE A 65 23.82 6.54 7.86
C ILE A 65 25.19 6.65 8.55
N GLU A 66 26.18 7.27 7.89
CA GLU A 66 27.50 7.48 8.49
C GLU A 66 27.43 8.37 9.73
N VAL A 67 26.68 9.48 9.68
CA VAL A 67 26.52 10.39 10.82
C VAL A 67 25.87 9.66 11.99
N ALA A 68 24.80 8.91 11.73
CA ALA A 68 24.11 8.11 12.74
C ALA A 68 25.03 7.06 13.40
N LEU A 69 25.87 6.38 12.61
CA LEU A 69 26.77 5.34 13.10
C LEU A 69 28.01 5.87 13.83
N ARG A 70 28.67 6.89 13.27
CA ARG A 70 30.03 7.31 13.67
C ARG A 70 30.05 8.55 14.55
N LYS A 71 29.15 9.49 14.33
CA LYS A 71 29.15 10.80 15.01
C LYS A 71 28.20 10.82 16.20
N LYS A 72 26.93 10.45 15.98
CA LYS A 72 25.86 10.54 17.00
C LYS A 72 25.83 9.33 17.95
N LYS A 73 26.93 9.13 18.66
CA LYS A 73 27.15 7.96 19.53
C LYS A 73 26.25 7.94 20.77
N ASN A 74 25.73 9.08 21.19
CA ASN A 74 24.76 9.24 22.28
C ASN A 74 23.36 9.60 21.73
N SER A 75 23.04 9.13 20.52
CA SER A 75 21.70 9.31 19.99
C SER A 75 20.67 8.46 20.74
N SER A 76 19.45 8.97 20.86
CA SER A 76 18.31 8.23 21.43
C SER A 76 18.14 6.83 20.85
N MET A 77 18.30 6.68 19.54
CA MET A 77 18.27 5.39 18.84
C MET A 77 19.39 4.45 19.31
N ARG A 78 20.62 4.96 19.42
CA ARG A 78 21.77 4.17 19.86
C ARG A 78 21.68 3.77 21.32
N VAL A 79 21.24 4.67 22.19
CA VAL A 79 21.00 4.38 23.61
C VAL A 79 19.93 3.29 23.75
N ALA A 80 18.82 3.38 23.00
CA ALA A 80 17.79 2.33 23.02
C ALA A 80 18.33 0.96 22.60
N LEU A 81 19.19 0.92 21.57
CA LEU A 81 19.83 -0.32 21.13
C LEU A 81 20.89 -0.84 22.12
N SER A 82 21.58 0.03 22.85
CA SER A 82 22.45 -0.38 23.97
C SER A 82 21.65 -1.07 25.07
N LEU A 83 20.47 -0.54 25.41
CA LEU A 83 19.61 -1.16 26.42
C LEU A 83 19.17 -2.58 26.03
N ILE A 84 18.89 -2.83 24.75
CA ILE A 84 18.67 -4.21 24.27
C ILE A 84 19.93 -5.05 24.43
N LYS A 85 21.08 -4.54 23.97
CA LYS A 85 22.35 -5.27 24.02
C LYS A 85 22.77 -5.66 25.44
N GLU A 86 22.46 -4.81 26.41
CA GLU A 86 22.77 -4.98 27.82
C GLU A 86 21.73 -5.81 28.58
N GLY A 87 20.65 -6.22 27.90
CA GLY A 87 19.58 -7.05 28.48
C GLY A 87 18.57 -6.28 29.34
N HIS A 88 18.58 -4.94 29.26
CA HIS A 88 17.60 -4.08 29.93
C HIS A 88 16.28 -3.98 29.17
N ALA A 89 16.25 -4.31 27.88
CA ALA A 89 15.04 -4.34 27.06
C ALA A 89 15.03 -5.54 26.11
N GLN A 90 13.85 -6.07 25.80
CA GLN A 90 13.66 -7.21 24.88
C GLN A 90 13.40 -6.76 23.44
N ALA A 91 12.86 -5.55 23.25
CA ALA A 91 12.52 -5.00 21.94
C ALA A 91 12.69 -3.47 21.92
N CYS A 92 12.78 -2.90 20.72
CA CYS A 92 12.86 -1.45 20.51
C CYS A 92 11.99 -1.06 19.33
N VAL A 93 11.25 0.04 19.49
CA VAL A 93 10.41 0.62 18.45
C VAL A 93 10.85 2.07 18.24
N SER A 94 11.02 2.47 16.99
CA SER A 94 11.44 3.83 16.62
C SER A 94 10.75 4.26 15.34
N ALA A 95 10.11 5.43 15.39
CA ALA A 95 9.57 6.13 14.22
C ALA A 95 10.61 7.05 13.53
N GLY A 96 11.89 6.94 13.89
CA GLY A 96 12.98 7.70 13.26
C GLY A 96 13.44 7.12 11.92
N ASN A 97 14.55 7.62 11.40
CA ASN A 97 15.12 7.19 10.12
C ASN A 97 15.34 5.66 10.09
N THR A 98 14.58 4.96 9.24
CA THR A 98 14.58 3.49 9.10
C THR A 98 15.96 2.95 8.73
N GLY A 99 16.62 3.56 7.75
CA GLY A 99 17.95 3.15 7.30
C GLY A 99 19.01 3.30 8.41
N ALA A 100 18.95 4.39 9.18
CA ALA A 100 19.81 4.58 10.34
C ALA A 100 19.53 3.54 11.43
N LEU A 101 18.27 3.27 11.74
CA LEU A 101 17.89 2.26 12.74
C LEU A 101 18.43 0.89 12.35
N MET A 102 18.20 0.46 11.11
CA MET A 102 18.69 -0.82 10.60
C MET A 102 20.23 -0.89 10.67
N ALA A 103 20.93 0.15 10.20
CA ALA A 103 22.39 0.17 10.17
C ALA A 103 23.00 0.14 11.59
N VAL A 104 22.49 0.97 12.51
CA VAL A 104 22.97 1.01 13.90
C VAL A 104 22.65 -0.31 14.62
N SER A 105 21.46 -0.87 14.41
CA SER A 105 21.04 -2.17 14.98
C SER A 105 21.96 -3.28 14.51
N ARG A 106 22.19 -3.41 13.19
CA ARG A 106 23.09 -4.42 12.63
C ARG A 106 24.52 -4.25 13.14
N TYR A 107 25.00 -3.02 13.30
CA TYR A 107 26.32 -2.76 13.85
C TYR A 107 26.44 -3.20 15.31
N MET A 108 25.44 -2.90 16.14
CA MET A 108 25.49 -3.08 17.59
C MET A 108 25.07 -4.47 18.06
N LEU A 109 23.93 -4.95 17.55
CA LEU A 109 23.26 -6.20 17.96
C LEU A 109 23.71 -7.41 17.16
N LYS A 110 24.20 -7.19 15.92
CA LYS A 110 24.50 -8.24 14.93
C LYS A 110 23.25 -9.03 14.51
N THR A 111 23.41 -9.91 13.54
CA THR A 111 22.36 -10.83 13.09
C THR A 111 22.45 -12.14 13.87
N LEU A 112 21.36 -12.92 13.84
CA LEU A 112 21.36 -14.28 14.35
C LEU A 112 22.33 -15.17 13.57
N ALA A 113 22.83 -16.23 14.22
CA ALA A 113 23.70 -17.20 13.56
C ALA A 113 22.98 -17.83 12.36
N GLY A 114 23.68 -17.89 11.22
CA GLY A 114 23.12 -18.37 9.95
C GLY A 114 22.42 -17.29 9.10
N ILE A 115 22.05 -16.14 9.70
CA ILE A 115 21.44 -15.02 8.97
C ILE A 115 22.52 -14.01 8.59
N GLU A 116 22.82 -13.91 7.30
CA GLU A 116 23.83 -12.98 6.78
C GLU A 116 23.32 -11.53 6.72
N ARG A 117 22.05 -11.37 6.35
CA ARG A 117 21.41 -10.07 6.08
C ARG A 117 20.04 -9.98 6.75
N PRO A 118 19.70 -8.84 7.38
CA PRO A 118 18.34 -8.59 7.84
C PRO A 118 17.41 -8.37 6.64
N ALA A 119 16.11 -8.52 6.85
CA ALA A 119 15.07 -8.17 5.91
C ALA A 119 14.05 -7.23 6.59
N ILE A 120 13.46 -6.32 5.82
CA ILE A 120 12.26 -5.59 6.25
C ILE A 120 11.06 -6.50 5.97
N ALA A 121 10.26 -6.73 7.01
CA ALA A 121 9.00 -7.45 6.93
C ALA A 121 7.84 -6.45 7.06
N ALA A 122 6.89 -6.52 6.13
CA ALA A 122 5.64 -5.77 6.21
C ALA A 122 4.45 -6.71 6.00
N VAL A 123 3.30 -6.27 6.48
CA VAL A 123 2.05 -7.03 6.43
C VAL A 123 1.16 -6.39 5.38
N MET A 124 0.88 -7.14 4.32
CA MET A 124 0.03 -6.71 3.21
C MET A 124 -1.38 -7.28 3.38
N PRO A 125 -2.44 -6.46 3.31
CA PRO A 125 -3.81 -6.96 3.43
C PRO A 125 -4.17 -7.86 2.24
N ASN A 126 -4.96 -8.89 2.49
CA ASN A 126 -5.45 -9.83 1.47
C ASN A 126 -6.91 -10.23 1.72
N GLN A 127 -7.49 -11.03 0.82
CA GLN A 127 -8.90 -11.47 0.90
C GLN A 127 -9.29 -12.23 2.18
N TYR A 128 -8.32 -12.82 2.87
CA TYR A 128 -8.53 -13.66 4.05
C TYR A 128 -7.92 -13.08 5.33
N GLY A 129 -7.39 -11.86 5.27
CA GLY A 129 -6.62 -11.24 6.34
C GLY A 129 -5.41 -10.52 5.78
N TYR A 130 -4.24 -11.13 5.92
CA TYR A 130 -2.97 -10.52 5.53
C TYR A 130 -1.90 -11.54 5.17
N THR A 131 -0.91 -11.09 4.39
CA THR A 131 0.28 -11.84 3.96
C THR A 131 1.50 -11.05 4.38
N THR A 132 2.49 -11.71 4.98
CA THR A 132 3.76 -11.06 5.34
C THR A 132 4.73 -11.10 4.16
N MET A 133 5.30 -9.96 3.80
CA MET A 133 6.26 -9.84 2.70
C MET A 133 7.67 -9.52 3.20
N LEU A 134 8.69 -10.15 2.61
CA LEU A 134 10.12 -9.92 2.87
C LEU A 134 10.93 -10.13 1.58
N ASP A 135 11.95 -9.39 1.20
CA ASP A 135 12.51 -8.18 1.78
C ASP A 135 12.01 -6.95 1.03
N LEU A 136 11.72 -5.90 1.78
CA LEU A 136 11.05 -4.69 1.31
C LEU A 136 11.95 -3.45 1.40
N GLY A 137 13.23 -3.64 1.07
CA GLY A 137 14.19 -2.54 0.98
C GLY A 137 15.28 -2.53 2.05
N ALA A 138 15.49 -3.62 2.80
CA ALA A 138 16.74 -3.74 3.57
C ALA A 138 17.94 -3.94 2.65
N ASN A 139 17.73 -4.62 1.51
CA ASN A 139 18.78 -5.03 0.59
C ASN A 139 18.40 -4.68 -0.86
N VAL A 140 19.33 -4.11 -1.62
CA VAL A 140 19.11 -3.81 -3.04
C VAL A 140 19.28 -5.07 -3.92
N ASP A 141 20.33 -5.85 -3.63
CA ASP A 141 20.67 -7.07 -4.37
C ASP A 141 20.73 -8.27 -3.43
N CYS A 142 20.08 -9.36 -3.82
CA CYS A 142 20.01 -10.60 -3.04
C CYS A 142 20.51 -11.79 -3.85
N GLU A 143 21.43 -12.55 -3.25
CA GLU A 143 21.80 -13.88 -3.72
C GLU A 143 20.73 -14.92 -3.34
N PRO A 144 20.66 -16.07 -4.04
CA PRO A 144 19.66 -17.11 -3.79
C PRO A 144 19.53 -17.57 -2.34
N HIS A 145 20.65 -17.68 -1.62
CA HIS A 145 20.65 -18.12 -0.23
C HIS A 145 20.12 -17.06 0.74
N HIS A 146 20.16 -15.77 0.37
CA HIS A 146 19.50 -14.72 1.15
C HIS A 146 17.98 -14.88 1.09
N LEU A 147 17.43 -15.20 -0.09
CA LEU A 147 15.98 -15.43 -0.25
C LEU A 147 15.48 -16.63 0.57
N LEU A 148 16.30 -17.69 0.66
CA LEU A 148 16.04 -18.79 1.60
C LEU A 148 16.04 -18.31 3.04
N SER A 149 17.04 -17.52 3.44
CA SER A 149 17.13 -16.96 4.81
C SER A 149 15.92 -16.07 5.12
N PHE A 150 15.43 -15.30 4.15
CA PHE A 150 14.24 -14.45 4.31
C PHE A 150 12.98 -15.30 4.48
N ALA A 151 12.88 -16.43 3.80
CA ALA A 151 11.78 -17.37 3.95
C ALA A 151 11.79 -18.03 5.33
N GLU A 152 12.97 -18.40 5.85
CA GLU A 152 13.13 -18.92 7.20
C GLU A 152 12.73 -17.89 8.26
N MET A 153 13.15 -16.63 8.09
CA MET A 153 12.75 -15.53 8.98
C MET A 153 11.25 -15.25 8.92
N GLY A 154 10.67 -15.18 7.72
CA GLY A 154 9.23 -14.98 7.54
C GLY A 154 8.40 -16.12 8.11
N HIS A 155 8.84 -17.36 7.90
CA HIS A 155 8.25 -18.55 8.54
C HIS A 155 8.23 -18.42 10.06
N ALA A 156 9.39 -18.13 10.66
CA ALA A 156 9.50 -18.00 12.12
C ALA A 156 8.64 -16.85 12.67
N LEU A 157 8.62 -15.71 11.97
CA LEU A 157 7.83 -14.55 12.33
C LEU A 157 6.33 -14.86 12.33
N VAL A 158 5.80 -15.35 11.21
CA VAL A 158 4.38 -15.68 11.09
C VAL A 158 3.98 -16.80 12.05
N ALA A 159 4.82 -17.82 12.20
CA ALA A 159 4.54 -18.91 13.14
C ALA A 159 4.44 -18.42 14.59
N ALA A 160 5.33 -17.51 15.01
CA ALA A 160 5.34 -16.96 16.36
C ALA A 160 4.19 -15.98 16.62
N VAL A 161 3.86 -15.13 15.64
CA VAL A 161 2.86 -14.07 15.80
C VAL A 161 1.42 -14.59 15.60
N GLU A 162 1.21 -15.45 14.62
CA GLU A 162 -0.13 -15.94 14.24
C GLU A 162 -0.45 -17.33 14.82
N GLY A 163 0.53 -18.00 15.46
CA GLY A 163 0.36 -19.36 15.97
C GLY A 163 0.21 -20.42 14.88
N LYS A 164 0.64 -20.11 13.64
CA LYS A 164 0.57 -21.02 12.50
C LYS A 164 1.83 -21.87 12.44
N GLU A 165 1.78 -23.15 12.79
CA GLU A 165 3.00 -23.98 12.88
C GLU A 165 3.77 -24.12 11.56
N ARG A 166 3.08 -24.09 10.41
CA ARG A 166 3.68 -24.29 9.08
C ARG A 166 3.15 -23.29 8.04
N PRO A 167 3.46 -21.99 8.17
CA PRO A 167 3.04 -20.98 7.20
C PRO A 167 3.57 -21.32 5.81
N THR A 168 2.70 -21.16 4.83
CA THR A 168 3.00 -21.32 3.41
C THR A 168 3.89 -20.19 2.91
N ILE A 169 4.91 -20.54 2.14
CA ILE A 169 5.90 -19.59 1.60
C ILE A 169 5.76 -19.54 0.08
N GLY A 170 5.52 -18.35 -0.47
CA GLY A 170 5.60 -18.06 -1.90
C GLY A 170 6.89 -17.32 -2.25
N LEU A 171 7.46 -17.59 -3.42
CA LEU A 171 8.57 -16.81 -3.99
C LEU A 171 8.04 -15.88 -5.08
N LEU A 172 8.09 -14.57 -4.86
CA LEU A 172 7.59 -13.59 -5.82
C LEU A 172 8.35 -13.69 -7.14
N ASN A 173 7.61 -13.81 -8.23
CA ASN A 173 8.17 -13.97 -9.57
C ASN A 173 7.25 -13.33 -10.62
N ILE A 174 7.74 -13.26 -11.86
CA ILE A 174 6.98 -12.78 -13.04
C ILE A 174 6.01 -13.83 -13.61
N GLY A 175 5.85 -14.96 -12.93
CA GLY A 175 4.97 -16.05 -13.30
C GLY A 175 5.14 -17.28 -12.41
N GLU A 176 4.10 -18.08 -12.32
CA GLU A 176 4.05 -19.29 -11.47
C GLU A 176 4.97 -20.41 -11.97
N GLU A 177 5.33 -20.45 -13.25
CA GLU A 177 6.13 -21.51 -13.83
C GLU A 177 7.59 -21.48 -13.33
N THR A 178 8.16 -22.66 -13.06
CA THR A 178 9.51 -22.81 -12.50
C THR A 178 10.64 -22.29 -13.41
N ILE A 179 10.36 -22.19 -14.72
CA ILE A 179 11.29 -21.69 -15.73
C ILE A 179 11.31 -20.16 -15.86
N LYS A 180 10.39 -19.45 -15.19
CA LYS A 180 10.30 -17.98 -15.23
C LYS A 180 11.13 -17.35 -14.12
N GLY A 181 11.53 -16.09 -14.33
CA GLY A 181 12.38 -15.33 -13.40
C GLY A 181 13.86 -15.31 -13.78
N ASN A 182 14.61 -14.47 -13.07
CA ASN A 182 16.05 -14.34 -13.24
C ASN A 182 16.79 -15.57 -12.65
N GLY A 183 18.11 -15.66 -12.88
CA GLY A 183 18.91 -16.80 -12.39
C GLY A 183 18.94 -16.93 -10.86
N ALA A 184 18.80 -15.82 -10.14
CA ALA A 184 18.79 -15.81 -8.68
C ALA A 184 17.49 -16.41 -8.12
N ILE A 185 16.34 -15.95 -8.64
CA ILE A 185 15.01 -16.46 -8.28
C ILE A 185 14.87 -17.96 -8.59
N LYS A 186 15.38 -18.43 -9.73
CA LYS A 186 15.35 -19.85 -10.07
C LYS A 186 16.10 -20.71 -9.06
N ARG A 187 17.35 -20.31 -8.74
CA ARG A 187 18.17 -20.99 -7.73
C ARG A 187 17.56 -20.89 -6.33
N ALA A 188 16.96 -19.76 -5.98
CA ALA A 188 16.26 -19.61 -4.70
C ALA A 188 15.07 -20.58 -4.62
N GLY A 189 14.30 -20.74 -5.70
CA GLY A 189 13.23 -21.73 -5.78
C GLY A 189 13.74 -23.18 -5.64
N GLU A 190 14.92 -23.50 -6.17
CA GLU A 190 15.56 -24.82 -5.96
C GLU A 190 15.93 -25.03 -4.48
N LEU A 191 16.55 -24.02 -3.86
CA LEU A 191 16.91 -24.06 -2.44
C LEU A 191 15.68 -24.18 -1.53
N LEU A 192 14.61 -23.43 -1.82
CA LEU A 192 13.35 -23.48 -1.07
C LEU A 192 12.67 -24.85 -1.19
N ARG A 193 12.67 -25.46 -2.38
CA ARG A 193 12.16 -26.84 -2.56
C ARG A 193 12.98 -27.89 -1.82
N ALA A 194 14.29 -27.68 -1.68
CA ALA A 194 15.17 -28.57 -0.94
C ALA A 194 15.13 -28.34 0.59
N SER A 195 14.50 -27.26 1.04
CA SER A 195 14.36 -26.91 2.46
C SER A 195 13.24 -27.69 3.15
N THR A 196 13.10 -27.51 4.47
CA THR A 196 11.99 -28.06 5.26
C THR A 196 10.76 -27.14 5.32
N LEU A 197 10.84 -25.95 4.72
CA LEU A 197 9.76 -24.97 4.72
C LEU A 197 8.56 -25.46 3.91
N ASN A 198 7.38 -24.93 4.24
CA ASN A 198 6.15 -25.20 3.49
C ASN A 198 6.12 -24.35 2.21
N PHE A 199 7.00 -24.66 1.27
CA PHE A 199 7.15 -23.89 0.04
C PHE A 199 6.03 -24.21 -0.95
N TYR A 200 5.19 -23.22 -1.23
CA TYR A 200 4.10 -23.29 -2.18
C TYR A 200 4.61 -23.30 -3.63
N GLY A 201 5.58 -22.44 -3.93
CA GLY A 201 6.10 -22.25 -5.28
C GLY A 201 6.31 -20.79 -5.61
N ASN A 202 6.40 -20.50 -6.91
CA ASN A 202 6.42 -19.13 -7.38
C ASN A 202 5.02 -18.53 -7.28
N VAL A 203 4.93 -17.25 -6.91
CA VAL A 203 3.68 -16.47 -6.83
C VAL A 203 3.85 -15.16 -7.59
N GLU A 204 2.76 -14.65 -8.16
CA GLU A 204 2.74 -13.38 -8.88
C GLU A 204 2.27 -12.22 -7.99
N GLY A 205 2.42 -10.98 -8.46
CA GLY A 205 2.04 -9.80 -7.67
C GLY A 205 0.55 -9.74 -7.29
N ASN A 206 -0.33 -10.37 -8.06
CA ASN A 206 -1.77 -10.45 -7.73
C ASN A 206 -2.04 -11.43 -6.57
N ASP A 207 -1.16 -12.40 -6.32
CA ASP A 207 -1.33 -13.42 -5.26
C ASP A 207 -1.16 -12.86 -3.86
N ILE A 208 -0.43 -11.73 -3.73
CA ILE A 208 -0.31 -10.94 -2.50
C ILE A 208 -1.71 -10.66 -1.94
N TYR A 209 -2.61 -10.13 -2.79
CA TYR A 209 -3.95 -9.72 -2.36
C TYR A 209 -4.97 -10.85 -2.35
N LYS A 210 -4.71 -11.96 -3.07
CA LYS A 210 -5.55 -13.17 -2.99
C LYS A 210 -5.34 -13.94 -1.69
N GLY A 211 -4.21 -13.72 -1.00
CA GLY A 211 -3.84 -14.51 0.17
C GLY A 211 -3.45 -15.93 -0.19
N THR A 212 -2.78 -16.09 -1.34
CA THR A 212 -2.34 -17.41 -1.84
C THR A 212 -1.34 -18.06 -0.88
N THR A 213 -0.48 -17.26 -0.24
CA THR A 213 0.47 -17.71 0.78
C THR A 213 0.51 -16.78 1.99
N ASP A 214 0.97 -17.31 3.11
CA ASP A 214 1.09 -16.58 4.38
C ASP A 214 2.30 -15.65 4.37
N VAL A 215 3.38 -16.11 3.75
CA VAL A 215 4.62 -15.36 3.55
C VAL A 215 4.92 -15.30 2.07
N ILE A 216 5.35 -14.14 1.58
CA ILE A 216 5.91 -13.97 0.24
C ILE A 216 7.33 -13.43 0.36
N VAL A 217 8.28 -14.15 -0.23
CA VAL A 217 9.67 -13.70 -0.33
C VAL A 217 10.01 -13.11 -1.69
N CYS A 218 10.75 -12.01 -1.70
CA CYS A 218 11.18 -11.31 -2.90
C CYS A 218 12.63 -10.84 -2.77
N ASP A 219 13.30 -10.67 -3.91
CA ASP A 219 14.52 -9.87 -3.94
C ASP A 219 14.11 -8.40 -3.76
N GLY A 220 14.94 -7.59 -3.10
CA GLY A 220 14.60 -6.20 -2.78
C GLY A 220 14.36 -5.30 -4.00
N PHE A 221 14.44 -5.84 -5.22
CA PHE A 221 13.87 -5.24 -6.42
C PHE A 221 12.34 -5.03 -6.32
N ALA A 222 11.65 -5.85 -5.51
CA ALA A 222 10.23 -5.67 -5.17
C ALA A 222 9.95 -4.43 -4.31
N GLU A 223 10.98 -3.75 -3.80
CA GLU A 223 10.87 -2.37 -3.31
C GLU A 223 10.23 -1.49 -4.39
N ARG A 224 10.51 -1.67 -5.69
CA ARG A 224 9.80 -0.93 -6.76
C ARG A 224 8.34 -1.29 -6.92
N LEU A 225 7.87 -2.41 -6.37
CA LEU A 225 6.46 -2.79 -6.45
C LEU A 225 5.74 -2.37 -5.18
N GLU A 226 6.28 -2.63 -4.00
CA GLU A 226 5.66 -2.28 -2.72
C GLU A 226 5.88 -0.82 -2.34
N ARG A 227 7.07 -0.25 -2.55
CA ARG A 227 7.26 1.20 -2.45
C ARG A 227 6.53 1.91 -3.56
N ALA A 228 6.37 1.33 -4.75
CA ALA A 228 5.38 1.87 -5.68
C ALA A 228 3.96 1.68 -5.15
N ILE A 229 3.59 0.67 -4.36
CA ILE A 229 2.24 0.56 -3.78
C ILE A 229 2.05 1.56 -2.62
N GLU A 230 3.02 1.74 -1.73
CA GLU A 230 3.01 2.68 -0.59
C GLU A 230 3.22 4.14 -1.04
N GLU A 231 4.18 4.41 -1.94
CA GLU A 231 4.32 5.69 -2.65
C GLU A 231 3.16 5.90 -3.65
N ASN A 232 2.50 4.87 -4.22
CA ASN A 232 1.24 5.07 -4.95
C ASN A 232 0.06 5.38 -4.01
N THR A 233 0.17 5.11 -2.72
CA THR A 233 -0.85 5.46 -1.73
C THR A 233 -0.61 6.85 -1.14
N LEU A 234 0.64 7.38 -1.16
CA LEU A 234 0.99 8.67 -0.54
C LEU A 234 1.95 9.61 -1.33
N GLY A 235 2.34 9.32 -2.58
CA GLY A 235 3.24 10.18 -3.35
C GLY A 235 3.73 9.67 -4.72
N ARG A 236 3.14 10.25 -5.78
CA ARG A 236 3.62 10.41 -7.17
C ARG A 236 3.36 9.26 -8.16
N ASP A 237 2.40 9.56 -9.04
CA ASP A 237 2.40 9.33 -10.49
C ASP A 237 2.96 7.98 -10.95
N GLU A 238 2.14 6.93 -11.01
CA GLU A 238 2.13 5.89 -12.07
C GLU A 238 1.24 4.67 -11.70
N ARG A 239 -0.09 4.84 -11.81
CA ARG A 239 -1.13 3.84 -12.19
C ARG A 239 -2.51 4.36 -11.79
N ILE A 240 -3.24 4.95 -12.73
CA ILE A 240 -3.93 6.19 -12.41
C ILE A 240 -5.47 6.06 -12.23
N VAL A 241 -6.03 4.85 -12.25
CA VAL A 241 -7.50 4.67 -12.04
C VAL A 241 -7.83 3.44 -11.18
N SER A 242 -6.91 2.48 -11.07
CA SER A 242 -7.08 1.34 -10.16
C SER A 242 -6.81 1.67 -8.69
N THR A 243 -6.20 2.82 -8.40
CA THR A 243 -5.90 3.25 -7.02
C THR A 243 -7.17 3.53 -6.23
N ASP A 244 -8.25 4.04 -6.82
CA ASP A 244 -9.49 4.31 -6.09
C ASP A 244 -10.18 3.00 -5.66
N HIS A 245 -10.29 2.04 -6.58
CA HIS A 245 -10.88 0.74 -6.29
C HIS A 245 -10.00 -0.07 -5.33
N GLN A 246 -8.68 -0.04 -5.52
CA GLN A 246 -7.71 -0.65 -4.60
C GLN A 246 -7.77 -0.02 -3.21
N ALA A 247 -7.81 1.32 -3.12
CA ALA A 247 -7.83 2.02 -1.85
C ALA A 247 -9.18 1.82 -1.13
N ASN A 248 -10.30 1.82 -1.85
CA ASN A 248 -11.60 1.47 -1.27
C ASN A 248 -11.65 0.02 -0.80
N GLN A 249 -11.07 -0.92 -1.56
CA GLN A 249 -10.98 -2.32 -1.17
C GLN A 249 -10.06 -2.50 0.05
N ALA A 250 -8.89 -1.85 0.09
CA ALA A 250 -7.98 -1.89 1.22
C ALA A 250 -8.63 -1.26 2.48
N ALA A 251 -9.30 -0.12 2.32
CA ALA A 251 -10.04 0.53 3.39
C ALA A 251 -11.18 -0.35 3.92
N ASP A 252 -11.93 -1.02 3.05
CA ASP A 252 -12.94 -2.02 3.45
C ASP A 252 -12.31 -3.16 4.25
N GLN A 253 -11.20 -3.71 3.78
CA GLN A 253 -10.49 -4.79 4.50
C GLN A 253 -9.99 -4.34 5.87
N PHE A 254 -9.40 -3.15 5.98
CA PHE A 254 -8.96 -2.58 7.26
C PHE A 254 -10.12 -2.36 8.24
N ILE A 255 -11.30 -2.04 7.73
CA ILE A 255 -12.51 -1.88 8.54
C ILE A 255 -13.04 -3.24 8.99
N ARG A 256 -13.09 -4.22 8.06
CA ARG A 256 -13.62 -5.57 8.32
C ARG A 256 -12.71 -6.39 9.22
N SER A 257 -11.39 -6.21 9.15
CA SER A 257 -10.42 -6.82 10.06
C SER A 257 -10.45 -6.22 11.46
N GLY A 258 -11.14 -5.09 11.65
CA GLY A 258 -11.16 -4.35 12.92
C GLY A 258 -9.90 -3.51 13.17
N THR A 259 -8.96 -3.43 12.22
CA THR A 259 -7.73 -2.64 12.34
C THR A 259 -8.03 -1.15 12.47
N TYR A 260 -8.99 -0.64 11.68
CA TYR A 260 -9.43 0.75 11.75
C TYR A 260 -10.97 0.85 11.73
N ARG A 261 -11.54 1.81 12.46
CA ARG A 261 -13.00 2.04 12.45
C ARG A 261 -13.44 3.06 11.38
N THR A 262 -12.55 3.97 11.02
CA THR A 262 -12.80 5.05 10.07
C THR A 262 -11.56 5.24 9.22
N VAL A 263 -11.73 5.26 7.91
CA VAL A 263 -10.65 5.42 6.93
C VAL A 263 -11.01 6.55 5.97
N LEU A 264 -10.08 7.47 5.75
CA LEU A 264 -10.17 8.50 4.71
C LEU A 264 -9.41 7.99 3.48
N VAL A 265 -10.12 7.84 2.37
CA VAL A 265 -9.52 7.51 1.07
C VAL A 265 -9.45 8.78 0.24
N VAL A 266 -8.26 9.11 -0.26
CA VAL A 266 -8.00 10.31 -1.07
C VAL A 266 -7.47 9.88 -2.43
N GLY A 267 -8.17 10.24 -3.49
CA GLY A 267 -7.69 10.13 -4.87
C GLY A 267 -7.26 11.52 -5.34
N ALA A 268 -5.99 11.69 -5.67
CA ALA A 268 -5.44 12.96 -6.14
C ALA A 268 -4.50 12.73 -7.31
N GLU A 269 -4.51 13.67 -8.26
CA GLU A 269 -3.79 13.54 -9.52
C GLU A 269 -3.25 14.90 -10.00
N THR A 270 -2.05 14.90 -10.58
CA THR A 270 -1.41 16.07 -11.20
C THR A 270 -0.94 15.78 -12.63
N PHE A 271 -1.86 15.21 -13.41
CA PHE A 271 -1.61 14.72 -14.76
C PHE A 271 -1.07 15.79 -15.71
N SER A 272 -1.35 17.07 -15.46
CA SER A 272 -0.84 18.20 -16.24
C SER A 272 0.68 18.18 -16.42
N ARG A 273 1.42 17.55 -15.49
CA ARG A 273 2.88 17.40 -15.55
C ARG A 273 3.36 16.36 -16.56
N LEU A 274 2.48 15.46 -16.99
CA LEU A 274 2.77 14.33 -17.87
C LEU A 274 2.19 14.54 -19.28
N LEU A 275 1.63 15.72 -19.57
CA LEU A 275 1.03 16.02 -20.88
C LEU A 275 2.01 16.75 -21.79
N ASP A 276 2.11 16.29 -23.04
CA ASP A 276 2.69 17.11 -24.10
C ASP A 276 1.63 18.10 -24.58
N PHE A 277 1.77 19.38 -24.25
CA PHE A 277 0.83 20.42 -24.66
C PHE A 277 0.79 20.64 -26.18
N ASN A 278 1.74 20.09 -26.95
CA ASN A 278 1.68 20.05 -28.41
C ASN A 278 0.85 18.88 -28.94
N ASP A 279 0.66 17.82 -28.15
CA ASP A 279 -0.20 16.68 -28.48
C ASP A 279 -1.65 16.94 -28.04
N ARG A 280 -2.44 17.47 -28.98
CA ARG A 280 -3.87 17.72 -28.78
C ARG A 280 -4.70 16.46 -28.56
N SER A 281 -4.17 15.26 -28.79
CA SER A 281 -4.90 14.02 -28.57
C SER A 281 -5.01 13.62 -27.10
N THR A 282 -4.10 14.13 -26.26
CA THR A 282 -4.03 13.85 -24.81
C THR A 282 -4.21 15.12 -23.98
N CYS A 283 -3.60 16.26 -24.37
CA CYS A 283 -3.53 17.45 -23.51
C CYS A 283 -4.87 18.15 -23.22
N VAL A 284 -5.89 17.88 -24.04
CA VAL A 284 -7.25 18.44 -23.87
C VAL A 284 -8.16 17.54 -23.04
N LEU A 285 -7.71 16.33 -22.71
CA LEU A 285 -8.53 15.33 -22.03
C LEU A 285 -8.25 15.28 -20.53
N PHE A 286 -6.99 15.35 -20.14
CA PHE A 286 -6.56 15.15 -18.76
C PHE A 286 -6.43 16.46 -18.00
N GLY A 287 -6.65 16.40 -16.69
CA GLY A 287 -6.54 17.53 -15.78
C GLY A 287 -6.06 17.11 -14.40
N ASP A 288 -5.82 18.11 -13.55
CA ASP A 288 -5.42 17.91 -12.16
C ASP A 288 -6.66 17.94 -11.26
N GLY A 289 -6.65 17.17 -10.19
CA GLY A 289 -7.78 17.16 -9.25
C GLY A 289 -7.50 16.35 -8.01
N ALA A 290 -8.35 16.54 -6.99
CA ALA A 290 -8.36 15.70 -5.81
C ALA A 290 -9.79 15.53 -5.31
N GLY A 291 -10.12 14.32 -4.88
CA GLY A 291 -11.37 14.02 -4.20
C GLY A 291 -11.13 13.01 -3.10
N ALA A 292 -12.05 12.94 -2.14
CA ALA A 292 -11.91 12.07 -0.99
C ALA A 292 -13.25 11.51 -0.54
N VAL A 293 -13.21 10.29 -0.01
CA VAL A 293 -14.36 9.63 0.60
C VAL A 293 -13.98 9.13 2.00
N VAL A 294 -14.94 9.17 2.92
CA VAL A 294 -14.76 8.64 4.28
C VAL A 294 -15.54 7.34 4.41
N LEU A 295 -14.84 6.26 4.69
CA LEU A 295 -15.42 4.96 5.02
C LEU A 295 -15.45 4.81 6.53
N ARG A 296 -16.54 4.22 7.03
CA ARG A 296 -16.73 3.98 8.47
C ARG A 296 -17.37 2.63 8.70
N ALA A 297 -16.89 1.92 9.71
CA ALA A 297 -17.54 0.71 10.20
C ALA A 297 -19.02 0.97 10.53
N SER A 298 -19.88 0.08 10.05
CA SER A 298 -21.33 0.12 10.16
C SER A 298 -21.86 -1.28 10.46
N GLU A 299 -23.04 -1.37 11.08
CA GLU A 299 -23.74 -2.64 11.29
C GLU A 299 -24.33 -3.19 9.99
N GLU A 300 -24.68 -2.32 9.04
CA GLU A 300 -25.09 -2.69 7.69
C GLU A 300 -23.92 -2.52 6.69
N PRO A 301 -23.72 -3.47 5.74
CA PRO A 301 -22.69 -3.38 4.72
C PRO A 301 -22.92 -2.18 3.78
N GLY A 302 -21.92 -1.29 3.70
CA GLY A 302 -21.89 -0.19 2.73
C GLY A 302 -21.32 -0.63 1.38
N ILE A 303 -20.15 -1.27 1.38
CA ILE A 303 -19.56 -1.88 0.18
C ILE A 303 -20.05 -3.32 0.11
N LEU A 304 -20.77 -3.68 -0.95
CA LEU A 304 -21.37 -5.01 -1.13
C LEU A 304 -20.41 -5.96 -1.83
N ALA A 305 -19.68 -5.47 -2.83
CA ALA A 305 -18.68 -6.22 -3.57
C ALA A 305 -17.64 -5.30 -4.20
N SER A 306 -16.41 -5.78 -4.33
CA SER A 306 -15.34 -5.13 -5.08
C SER A 306 -14.60 -6.16 -5.93
N VAL A 307 -14.21 -5.77 -7.13
CA VAL A 307 -13.47 -6.59 -8.09
C VAL A 307 -12.37 -5.77 -8.72
N LEU A 308 -11.19 -6.37 -8.87
CA LEU A 308 -10.02 -5.75 -9.46
C LEU A 308 -9.30 -6.73 -10.37
N HIS A 309 -8.85 -6.24 -11.52
CA HIS A 309 -8.12 -6.99 -12.54
C HIS A 309 -6.98 -6.15 -13.13
N ALA A 310 -6.03 -6.83 -13.76
CA ALA A 310 -4.91 -6.21 -14.46
C ALA A 310 -4.48 -7.08 -15.65
N ASP A 311 -4.14 -6.44 -16.77
CA ASP A 311 -3.53 -7.07 -17.93
C ASP A 311 -2.46 -6.16 -18.54
N GLY A 312 -1.20 -6.44 -18.17
CA GLY A 312 -0.05 -5.69 -18.66
C GLY A 312 0.26 -5.92 -20.16
N GLY A 313 -0.38 -6.88 -20.82
CA GLY A 313 -0.20 -7.15 -22.25
C GLY A 313 -0.66 -6.00 -23.16
N HIS A 314 -1.39 -5.04 -22.59
CA HIS A 314 -1.90 -3.83 -23.25
C HIS A 314 -1.26 -2.55 -22.70
N ALA A 315 -0.14 -2.63 -21.99
CA ALA A 315 0.50 -1.45 -21.41
C ALA A 315 0.93 -0.42 -22.48
N ASP A 316 1.22 -0.87 -23.70
CA ASP A 316 1.68 -0.03 -24.81
C ASP A 316 0.61 0.93 -25.34
N ILE A 317 -0.68 0.66 -25.14
CA ILE A 317 -1.76 1.52 -25.66
C ILE A 317 -2.19 2.64 -24.70
N LEU A 318 -1.78 2.60 -23.43
CA LEU A 318 -1.96 3.69 -22.45
C LEU A 318 -0.90 3.62 -21.35
N CYS A 319 0.17 4.41 -21.48
CA CYS A 319 1.27 4.44 -20.52
C CYS A 319 2.06 5.75 -20.58
N VAL A 320 2.88 5.98 -19.55
CA VAL A 320 4.03 6.87 -19.65
C VAL A 320 5.26 5.98 -19.85
N PRO A 321 5.90 5.99 -21.03
CA PRO A 321 7.00 5.07 -21.32
C PRO A 321 8.32 5.48 -20.64
N GLY A 322 8.37 6.71 -20.11
CA GLY A 322 9.49 7.26 -19.36
C GLY A 322 9.63 6.62 -17.98
N ARG A 323 10.86 6.47 -17.51
CA ARG A 323 11.18 5.96 -16.17
C ARG A 323 12.35 6.75 -15.60
N VAL A 324 12.34 6.99 -14.29
CA VAL A 324 13.50 7.56 -13.61
C VAL A 324 14.51 6.45 -13.33
N ASN A 325 15.73 6.59 -13.85
CA ASN A 325 16.85 5.69 -13.62
C ASN A 325 18.05 6.49 -13.12
N ALA A 326 18.42 6.31 -11.85
CA ALA A 326 19.52 7.04 -11.20
C ALA A 326 19.43 8.58 -11.33
N GLY A 327 18.22 9.14 -11.24
CA GLY A 327 17.98 10.58 -11.37
C GLY A 327 17.94 11.11 -12.81
N VAL A 328 18.03 10.24 -13.81
CA VAL A 328 17.89 10.57 -15.23
C VAL A 328 16.61 9.96 -15.78
N ILE A 329 15.87 10.72 -16.59
CA ILE A 329 14.70 10.18 -17.32
C ILE A 329 15.20 9.35 -18.50
N ALA A 330 14.85 8.06 -18.50
CA ALA A 330 15.02 7.17 -19.64
C ALA A 330 13.65 6.97 -20.32
N GLY A 331 13.55 7.18 -21.63
CA GLY A 331 12.28 7.10 -22.36
C GLY A 331 11.59 8.47 -22.51
N ASN A 332 10.29 8.48 -22.79
CA ASN A 332 9.51 9.70 -22.98
C ASN A 332 8.65 9.98 -21.73
N ALA A 333 8.82 11.16 -21.13
CA ALA A 333 8.12 11.58 -19.92
C ALA A 333 6.63 11.92 -20.14
N PHE A 334 6.18 11.98 -21.40
CA PHE A 334 4.80 12.31 -21.73
C PHE A 334 3.92 11.06 -21.83
N LEU A 335 2.65 11.23 -21.48
CA LEU A 335 1.60 10.23 -21.68
C LEU A 335 1.52 9.83 -23.14
N HIS A 336 1.57 8.53 -23.39
CA HIS A 336 1.23 7.92 -24.65
C HIS A 336 -0.15 7.25 -24.55
N MET A 337 -0.98 7.46 -25.58
CA MET A 337 -2.32 6.85 -25.66
C MET A 337 -2.71 6.54 -27.11
N ASP A 338 -3.08 5.29 -27.40
CA ASP A 338 -3.88 4.93 -28.56
C ASP A 338 -5.37 4.98 -28.19
N GLY A 339 -6.01 6.11 -28.45
CA GLY A 339 -7.42 6.32 -28.06
C GLY A 339 -8.41 5.34 -28.69
N ARG A 340 -8.14 4.78 -29.87
CA ARG A 340 -9.05 3.80 -30.51
C ARG A 340 -8.91 2.44 -29.84
N ALA A 341 -7.68 2.01 -29.57
CA ALA A 341 -7.42 0.76 -28.86
C ALA A 341 -7.97 0.83 -27.43
N VAL A 342 -7.73 1.93 -26.73
CA VAL A 342 -8.23 2.18 -25.37
C VAL A 342 -9.76 2.11 -25.34
N LEU A 343 -10.45 2.83 -26.22
CA LEU A 343 -11.92 2.82 -26.24
C LEU A 343 -12.49 1.42 -26.44
N LYS A 344 -11.94 0.66 -27.40
CA LYS A 344 -12.41 -0.71 -27.70
C LYS A 344 -12.20 -1.65 -26.52
N LEU A 345 -11.05 -1.57 -25.86
CA LEU A 345 -10.72 -2.45 -24.74
C LEU A 345 -11.48 -2.04 -23.47
N ALA A 346 -11.49 -0.75 -23.13
CA ALA A 346 -12.15 -0.18 -21.96
C ALA A 346 -13.62 -0.59 -21.86
N VAL A 347 -14.40 -0.40 -22.92
CA VAL A 347 -15.85 -0.72 -22.89
C VAL A 347 -16.10 -2.23 -22.66
N ASN A 348 -15.20 -3.10 -23.14
CA ASN A 348 -15.33 -4.54 -22.93
C ASN A 348 -14.95 -4.95 -21.50
N VAL A 349 -13.88 -4.38 -20.94
CA VAL A 349 -13.43 -4.75 -19.58
C VAL A 349 -14.33 -4.18 -18.50
N LEU A 350 -14.84 -2.94 -18.70
CA LEU A 350 -15.76 -2.28 -17.78
C LEU A 350 -17.10 -3.03 -17.66
N GLU A 351 -17.69 -3.44 -18.79
CA GLU A 351 -18.88 -4.29 -18.79
C GLU A 351 -18.68 -5.58 -17.98
N LYS A 352 -17.57 -6.30 -18.25
CA LYS A 352 -17.31 -7.58 -17.59
C LYS A 352 -17.11 -7.42 -16.08
N VAL A 353 -16.32 -6.43 -15.66
CA VAL A 353 -16.04 -6.21 -14.24
C VAL A 353 -17.27 -5.71 -13.49
N ALA A 354 -18.12 -4.88 -14.13
CA ALA A 354 -19.40 -4.45 -13.59
C ALA A 354 -20.33 -5.64 -13.35
N LEU A 355 -20.49 -6.51 -14.35
CA LEU A 355 -21.33 -7.71 -14.21
C LEU A 355 -20.79 -8.68 -13.16
N GLU A 356 -19.46 -8.84 -13.06
CA GLU A 356 -18.84 -9.66 -12.02
C GLU A 356 -19.09 -9.07 -10.62
N ALA A 357 -18.92 -7.76 -10.44
CA ALA A 357 -19.14 -7.10 -9.16
C ALA A 357 -20.62 -7.17 -8.74
N LEU A 358 -21.55 -6.94 -9.69
CA LEU A 358 -22.99 -7.10 -9.48
C LEU A 358 -23.36 -8.54 -9.09
N ALA A 359 -22.81 -9.53 -9.79
CA ALA A 359 -23.04 -10.94 -9.45
C ALA A 359 -22.56 -11.28 -8.03
N LYS A 360 -21.37 -10.80 -7.62
CA LYS A 360 -20.86 -10.96 -6.25
C LYS A 360 -21.75 -10.27 -5.22
N ALA A 361 -22.33 -9.13 -5.56
CA ALA A 361 -23.32 -8.41 -4.74
C ALA A 361 -24.73 -9.02 -4.80
N GLN A 362 -24.95 -10.07 -5.60
CA GLN A 362 -26.26 -10.68 -5.86
C GLN A 362 -27.30 -9.69 -6.43
N LEU A 363 -26.84 -8.76 -7.26
CA LEU A 363 -27.64 -7.75 -7.93
C LEU A 363 -27.54 -7.89 -9.46
N SER A 364 -28.51 -7.30 -10.16
CA SER A 364 -28.51 -7.14 -11.61
C SER A 364 -28.31 -5.67 -11.99
N PRO A 365 -27.99 -5.35 -13.26
CA PRO A 365 -27.93 -3.97 -13.71
C PRO A 365 -29.24 -3.18 -13.47
N ALA A 366 -30.40 -3.85 -13.47
CA ALA A 366 -31.69 -3.20 -13.25
C ALA A 366 -31.85 -2.66 -11.81
N ASP A 367 -31.12 -3.23 -10.85
CA ASP A 367 -31.16 -2.87 -9.44
C ASP A 367 -30.30 -1.64 -9.11
N LEU A 368 -29.51 -1.16 -10.07
CA LEU A 368 -28.67 0.02 -9.91
C LEU A 368 -29.49 1.31 -10.05
N ASP A 369 -29.36 2.17 -9.03
CA ASP A 369 -29.84 3.54 -9.07
C ASP A 369 -28.91 4.43 -9.89
N TRP A 370 -27.59 4.27 -9.68
CA TRP A 370 -26.58 5.13 -10.31
C TRP A 370 -25.33 4.37 -10.76
N LEU A 371 -24.81 4.73 -11.93
CA LEU A 371 -23.48 4.39 -12.41
C LEU A 371 -22.57 5.62 -12.27
N ILE A 372 -21.44 5.47 -11.61
CA ILE A 372 -20.38 6.48 -11.51
C ILE A 372 -19.12 5.88 -12.13
N PRO A 373 -18.99 5.94 -13.47
CA PRO A 373 -17.80 5.42 -14.11
C PRO A 373 -16.65 6.41 -13.96
N HIS A 374 -15.44 5.94 -14.22
CA HIS A 374 -14.28 6.81 -14.41
C HIS A 374 -14.60 7.88 -15.47
N GLN A 375 -14.28 9.14 -15.16
CA GLN A 375 -14.60 10.31 -15.98
C GLN A 375 -13.57 10.49 -17.09
N ALA A 376 -13.34 9.44 -17.89
CA ALA A 376 -12.29 9.42 -18.91
C ALA A 376 -12.72 10.12 -20.20
N ASN A 377 -13.84 9.65 -20.76
CA ASN A 377 -14.37 10.10 -22.03
C ASN A 377 -15.83 9.71 -22.13
N ILE A 378 -16.69 10.65 -22.51
CA ILE A 378 -18.14 10.42 -22.61
C ILE A 378 -18.50 9.23 -23.51
N ARG A 379 -17.71 8.93 -24.55
CA ARG A 379 -17.96 7.81 -25.47
C ARG A 379 -17.75 6.46 -24.80
N ILE A 380 -16.75 6.33 -23.92
CA ILE A 380 -16.48 5.10 -23.15
C ILE A 380 -17.61 4.91 -22.15
N MET A 381 -17.95 5.96 -21.40
CA MET A 381 -19.00 5.94 -20.37
C MET A 381 -20.37 5.56 -20.96
N GLN A 382 -20.77 6.18 -22.08
CA GLN A 382 -21.98 5.81 -22.82
C GLN A 382 -21.90 4.39 -23.41
N GLY A 383 -20.69 3.95 -23.80
CA GLY A 383 -20.44 2.59 -24.23
C GLY A 383 -20.78 1.59 -23.14
N THR A 384 -20.29 1.80 -21.92
CA THR A 384 -20.60 0.93 -20.78
C THR A 384 -22.09 0.94 -20.44
N CYS A 385 -22.74 2.11 -20.39
CA CYS A 385 -24.19 2.17 -20.15
C CYS A 385 -25.00 1.35 -21.15
N ARG A 386 -24.69 1.46 -22.46
CA ARG A 386 -25.38 0.67 -23.49
C ARG A 386 -25.20 -0.83 -23.29
N LYS A 387 -23.99 -1.26 -22.92
CA LYS A 387 -23.68 -2.66 -22.67
C LYS A 387 -24.37 -3.21 -21.41
N LEU A 388 -24.46 -2.39 -20.36
CA LEU A 388 -25.17 -2.74 -19.13
C LEU A 388 -26.70 -2.62 -19.24
N GLY A 389 -27.23 -2.09 -20.35
CA GLY A 389 -28.66 -1.82 -20.50
C GLY A 389 -29.17 -0.71 -19.57
N LEU A 390 -28.29 0.17 -19.11
CA LEU A 390 -28.63 1.27 -18.20
C LEU A 390 -29.01 2.54 -18.97
N PRO A 391 -30.08 3.25 -18.57
CA PRO A 391 -30.43 4.54 -19.13
C PRO A 391 -29.34 5.58 -18.82
N PHE A 392 -29.00 6.44 -19.78
CA PHE A 392 -27.90 7.41 -19.62
C PHE A 392 -28.17 8.43 -18.50
N GLU A 393 -29.44 8.67 -18.16
CA GLU A 393 -29.86 9.55 -17.07
C GLU A 393 -29.45 9.01 -15.69
N ARG A 394 -29.16 7.71 -15.57
CA ARG A 394 -28.61 7.07 -14.36
C ARG A 394 -27.08 7.06 -14.32
N MET A 395 -26.42 7.70 -15.27
CA MET A 395 -24.97 7.85 -15.27
C MET A 395 -24.57 9.23 -14.76
N VAL A 396 -23.67 9.27 -13.78
CA VAL A 396 -23.09 10.53 -13.32
C VAL A 396 -22.01 10.99 -14.30
N VAL A 397 -22.17 12.21 -14.81
CA VAL A 397 -21.26 12.86 -15.75
C VAL A 397 -20.78 14.18 -15.14
N THR A 398 -19.46 14.29 -15.00
CA THR A 398 -18.75 15.51 -14.57
C THR A 398 -17.48 15.75 -15.40
N VAL A 399 -17.16 14.88 -16.37
CA VAL A 399 -15.98 15.02 -17.25
C VAL A 399 -15.97 16.33 -18.04
N ASP A 400 -17.15 16.89 -18.35
CA ASP A 400 -17.31 18.18 -19.03
C ASP A 400 -16.96 19.38 -18.14
N GLN A 401 -16.93 19.19 -16.82
CA GLN A 401 -16.64 20.25 -15.84
C GLN A 401 -15.17 20.25 -15.43
N HIS A 402 -14.58 19.06 -15.24
CA HIS A 402 -13.24 18.93 -14.64
C HIS A 402 -12.22 18.26 -15.57
N GLY A 403 -12.64 17.72 -16.71
CA GLY A 403 -11.81 16.83 -17.52
C GLY A 403 -11.61 15.47 -16.85
N ASN A 404 -10.67 14.69 -17.40
CA ASN A 404 -10.23 13.42 -16.83
C ASN A 404 -9.16 13.67 -15.78
N THR A 405 -9.57 13.71 -14.51
CA THR A 405 -8.69 13.88 -13.34
C THR A 405 -8.21 12.54 -12.76
N SER A 406 -8.32 11.47 -13.54
CA SER A 406 -7.86 10.13 -13.20
C SER A 406 -8.37 9.64 -11.83
N ALA A 407 -7.52 9.39 -10.83
CA ALA A 407 -7.93 8.92 -9.50
C ALA A 407 -8.83 9.91 -8.72
N ALA A 408 -8.91 11.18 -9.12
CA ALA A 408 -9.86 12.10 -8.49
C ALA A 408 -11.27 12.01 -9.12
N SER A 409 -11.42 11.35 -10.27
CA SER A 409 -12.63 11.42 -11.09
C SER A 409 -13.87 10.84 -10.41
N ILE A 410 -13.76 9.65 -9.82
CA ILE A 410 -14.89 8.97 -9.18
C ILE A 410 -15.28 9.70 -7.88
N PRO A 411 -14.36 10.03 -6.95
CA PRO A 411 -14.71 10.78 -5.75
C PRO A 411 -15.34 12.15 -6.04
N LEU A 412 -14.84 12.89 -7.04
CA LEU A 412 -15.42 14.18 -7.44
C LEU A 412 -16.84 14.02 -8.00
N ALA A 413 -17.06 13.02 -8.86
CA ALA A 413 -18.36 12.74 -9.43
C ALA A 413 -19.37 12.31 -8.34
N LEU A 414 -18.93 11.48 -7.39
CA LEU A 414 -19.73 11.06 -6.24
C LEU A 414 -20.11 12.24 -5.35
N ASP A 415 -19.15 13.09 -4.96
CA ASP A 415 -19.41 14.29 -4.13
C ASP A 415 -20.43 15.21 -4.81
N GLN A 416 -20.25 15.49 -6.11
CA GLN A 416 -21.18 16.31 -6.88
C GLN A 416 -22.60 15.72 -6.88
N ALA A 417 -22.75 14.44 -7.22
CA ALA A 417 -24.05 13.78 -7.30
C ALA A 417 -24.75 13.61 -5.94
N VAL A 418 -24.00 13.56 -4.84
CA VAL A 418 -24.55 13.60 -3.49
C VAL A 418 -25.01 15.02 -3.14
N ARG A 419 -24.20 16.04 -3.42
CA ARG A 419 -24.53 17.45 -3.10
C ARG A 419 -25.72 17.98 -3.89
N ASP A 420 -25.87 17.59 -5.14
CA ASP A 420 -27.00 18.00 -5.98
C ASP A 420 -28.26 17.12 -5.79
N GLY A 421 -28.19 16.13 -4.88
CA GLY A 421 -29.35 15.36 -4.43
C GLY A 421 -29.76 14.21 -5.34
N ARG A 422 -28.97 13.88 -6.37
CA ARG A 422 -29.17 12.70 -7.22
C ARG A 422 -28.98 11.40 -6.43
N ILE A 423 -27.88 11.29 -5.68
CA ILE A 423 -27.57 10.11 -4.86
C ILE A 423 -28.08 10.32 -3.43
N LYS A 424 -28.84 9.34 -2.92
CA LYS A 424 -29.43 9.34 -1.58
C LYS A 424 -29.08 8.04 -0.84
N ARG A 425 -29.10 8.10 0.50
CA ARG A 425 -28.89 6.92 1.34
C ARG A 425 -29.89 5.81 1.02
N GLY A 426 -29.44 4.57 1.07
CA GLY A 426 -30.16 3.36 0.70
C GLY A 426 -30.04 2.95 -0.78
N GLN A 427 -29.51 3.80 -1.65
CA GLN A 427 -29.42 3.52 -3.09
C GLN A 427 -28.22 2.65 -3.46
N HIS A 428 -28.38 1.83 -4.50
CA HIS A 428 -27.30 1.03 -5.06
C HIS A 428 -26.55 1.84 -6.13
N ILE A 429 -25.26 2.05 -5.89
CA ILE A 429 -24.36 2.71 -6.81
C ILE A 429 -23.29 1.73 -7.28
N LEU A 430 -22.97 1.78 -8.56
CA LEU A 430 -21.84 1.08 -9.16
C LEU A 430 -20.77 2.12 -9.50
N ILE A 431 -19.59 1.96 -8.90
CA ILE A 431 -18.40 2.72 -9.29
C ILE A 431 -17.48 1.81 -10.10
N GLU A 432 -16.92 2.27 -11.20
CA GLU A 432 -16.05 1.46 -12.07
C GLU A 432 -14.99 2.32 -12.76
N GLY A 433 -13.86 1.72 -13.11
CA GLY A 433 -12.77 2.47 -13.75
C GLY A 433 -11.73 1.59 -14.40
N VAL A 434 -11.00 2.18 -15.34
CA VAL A 434 -9.85 1.58 -16.06
C VAL A 434 -8.72 2.59 -16.16
N GLY A 435 -7.49 2.16 -15.89
CA GLY A 435 -6.31 3.02 -15.81
C GLY A 435 -5.16 2.59 -16.71
N GLY A 436 -4.14 3.45 -16.77
CA GLY A 436 -2.89 3.17 -17.50
C GLY A 436 -2.22 1.88 -17.04
N GLY A 437 -1.51 1.22 -17.96
CA GLY A 437 -1.01 -0.15 -17.75
C GLY A 437 -2.11 -1.22 -17.71
N PHE A 438 -3.34 -0.86 -18.09
CA PHE A 438 -4.52 -1.72 -18.17
C PHE A 438 -4.84 -2.46 -16.87
N THR A 439 -5.15 -1.67 -15.86
CA THR A 439 -5.77 -2.11 -14.60
C THR A 439 -7.21 -1.61 -14.56
N TRP A 440 -8.15 -2.41 -14.07
CA TRP A 440 -9.56 -2.00 -13.98
C TRP A 440 -10.25 -2.63 -12.78
N GLY A 441 -11.30 -1.97 -12.30
CA GLY A 441 -12.05 -2.42 -11.14
C GLY A 441 -13.47 -1.88 -11.12
N ALA A 442 -14.28 -2.52 -10.29
CA ALA A 442 -15.62 -2.05 -9.97
C ALA A 442 -15.99 -2.39 -8.52
N SER A 443 -16.77 -1.50 -7.91
CA SER A 443 -17.35 -1.71 -6.59
C SER A 443 -18.84 -1.39 -6.61
N VAL A 444 -19.63 -2.29 -6.01
CA VAL A 444 -21.06 -2.10 -5.79
C VAL A 444 -21.25 -1.64 -4.34
N ILE A 445 -21.90 -0.51 -4.16
CA ILE A 445 -22.04 0.17 -2.89
C ILE A 445 -23.52 0.43 -2.64
N ARG A 446 -23.99 0.15 -1.43
CA ARG A 446 -25.22 0.69 -0.88
C ARG A 446 -24.87 1.96 -0.12
N PHE A 447 -25.08 3.12 -0.76
CA PHE A 447 -24.73 4.42 -0.19
C PHE A 447 -25.60 4.72 1.03
#